data_AF-A0A139N410-F1
#
_entry.id   AF-A0A139N410-F1
#
_cell.length_a   1.000
_cell.length_b   1.000
_cell.length_c   1.000
_cell.angle_alpha   90.00
_cell.angle_beta   90.00
_cell.angle_gamma   90.00
#
_symmetry.space_group_name_H-M   'P 1'
#
loop_
_entity.id
_entity.type
_entity.pdbx_description
1 polymer ?
#
loop_
_entity_poly.entity_id
_entity_poly.type
_entity_poly.pdbx_seq_one_letter_code
_entity_poly.pdbx_strand_id
1 'polypeptide(L)'
;MLEAGAVGFNLEDGCSDKSLSPIELQQAKIQALMELKKETGLDFVINARTCVYWNQLFDEDTRLKVALERGFAYEKAGADCFFVPGPVPQAAIQRLTESLSIPVNIILNPASGSISDLQELGVKRLSLGSGPVRTIYQQVIELAQETATHDFHRIQQASFTYDDANRYFR
;
A
#
# COMPACT_ATOMS: atom_id res chain seq x y z
N MET A 1 7.09 14.73 -9.26
CA MET A 1 5.82 14.13 -8.79
C MET A 1 4.79 15.19 -8.47
N LEU A 2 5.10 16.15 -7.59
CA LEU A 2 4.17 17.23 -7.24
C LEU A 2 3.77 18.09 -8.46
N GLU A 3 4.73 18.44 -9.32
CA GLU A 3 4.45 19.14 -10.59
C GLU A 3 3.53 18.36 -11.54
N ALA A 4 3.49 17.03 -11.43
CA ALA A 4 2.59 16.17 -12.20
C ALA A 4 1.20 16.02 -11.55
N GLY A 5 0.92 16.76 -10.47
CA GLY A 5 -0.38 16.78 -9.77
C GLY A 5 -0.53 15.75 -8.65
N ALA A 6 0.54 15.05 -8.25
CA ALA A 6 0.47 14.12 -7.13
C ALA A 6 0.27 14.87 -5.80
N VAL A 7 -0.73 14.45 -5.01
CA VAL A 7 -1.05 15.01 -3.67
C VAL A 7 -0.47 14.18 -2.52
N GLY A 8 0.42 13.24 -2.81
CA GLY A 8 1.06 12.38 -1.83
C GLY A 8 1.82 11.23 -2.47
N PHE A 9 2.63 10.54 -1.67
CA PHE A 9 3.47 9.44 -2.13
C PHE A 9 3.82 8.48 -0.99
N ASN A 10 4.24 7.26 -1.36
CA ASN A 10 4.77 6.28 -0.42
C ASN A 10 6.28 6.42 -0.35
N LEU A 11 6.83 6.51 0.86
CA LEU A 11 8.28 6.58 1.08
C LEU A 11 8.73 5.37 1.90
N GLU A 12 9.45 4.43 1.28
CA GLU A 12 9.81 3.16 1.89
C GLU A 12 11.22 3.13 2.48
N ASP A 13 11.41 2.30 3.50
CA ASP A 13 12.68 2.03 4.17
C ASP A 13 13.32 0.69 3.75
N GLY A 14 12.74 -0.02 2.79
CA GLY A 14 13.28 -1.30 2.31
C GLY A 14 14.46 -1.12 1.37
N CYS A 15 15.48 -1.96 1.53
CA CYS A 15 16.64 -2.03 0.65
C CYS A 15 16.48 -3.14 -0.42
N SER A 16 17.29 -3.09 -1.48
CA SER A 16 17.25 -4.09 -2.57
C SER A 16 17.62 -5.50 -2.12
N ASP A 17 18.42 -5.64 -1.07
CA ASP A 17 18.80 -6.91 -0.44
C ASP A 17 17.77 -7.42 0.59
N LYS A 18 16.57 -6.80 0.63
CA LYS A 18 15.48 -7.04 1.59
C LYS A 18 15.78 -6.62 3.04
N SER A 19 16.93 -6.00 3.32
CA SER A 19 17.15 -5.34 4.60
C SER A 19 16.30 -4.07 4.74
N LEU A 20 16.38 -3.44 5.91
CA LEU A 20 15.80 -2.12 6.15
C LEU A 20 16.92 -1.09 6.26
N SER A 21 16.70 0.10 5.72
CA SER A 21 17.59 1.22 5.94
C SER A 21 17.61 1.63 7.43
N PRO A 22 18.70 2.28 7.88
CA PRO A 22 18.74 2.89 9.21
C PRO A 22 17.51 3.78 9.44
N ILE A 23 16.99 3.76 10.66
CA ILE A 23 15.77 4.50 11.02
C ILE A 23 16.00 6.01 10.88
N GLU A 24 17.20 6.47 11.22
CA GLU A 24 17.64 7.86 11.15
C GLU A 24 17.66 8.39 9.72
N LEU A 25 18.06 7.54 8.76
CA LEU A 25 18.03 7.91 7.34
C LEU A 25 16.60 8.16 6.87
N GLN A 26 15.65 7.33 7.32
CA GLN A 26 14.25 7.50 6.94
C GLN A 26 13.64 8.74 7.60
N GLN A 27 13.98 9.02 8.87
CA GLN A 27 13.57 10.25 9.54
C GLN A 27 14.10 11.50 8.83
N ALA A 28 15.38 11.49 8.44
CA ALA A 28 15.98 12.61 7.71
C ALA A 28 15.27 12.87 6.37
N LYS A 29 14.89 11.82 5.63
CA LYS A 29 14.09 11.97 4.40
C LYS A 29 12.71 12.57 4.68
N ILE A 30 12.01 12.11 5.72
CA ILE A 30 10.70 12.64 6.10
C ILE A 30 10.81 14.12 6.50
N GLN A 31 11.81 14.49 7.30
CA GLN A 31 12.05 15.87 7.72
C GLN A 31 12.38 16.79 6.53
N ALA A 32 13.16 16.32 5.56
CA ALA A 32 13.43 17.07 4.33
C ALA A 32 12.14 17.33 3.54
N LEU A 33 11.22 16.38 3.50
CA LEU A 33 9.91 16.55 2.86
C LEU A 33 8.99 17.49 3.64
N MET A 34 9.07 17.49 4.98
CA MET A 34 8.37 18.46 5.82
C MET A 34 8.87 19.88 5.59
N GLU A 35 10.17 20.07 5.35
CA GLU A 35 10.70 21.37 4.95
C GLU A 35 10.20 21.77 3.57
N LEU A 36 10.18 20.83 2.62
CA LEU A 36 9.62 21.07 1.29
C LEU A 36 8.14 21.49 1.33
N LYS A 37 7.32 20.91 2.23
CA LYS A 37 5.94 21.38 2.45
C LYS A 37 5.90 22.86 2.81
N LYS A 38 6.78 23.32 3.71
CA LYS A 38 6.84 24.73 4.13
C LYS A 38 7.32 25.63 3.01
N GLU A 39 8.39 25.23 2.31
CA GLU A 39 8.99 26.02 1.22
C GLU A 39 8.00 26.23 0.06
N THR A 40 7.22 25.19 -0.26
CA THR A 40 6.29 25.21 -1.40
C THR A 40 4.87 25.66 -1.04
N GLY A 41 4.51 25.61 0.25
CA GLY A 41 3.13 25.81 0.70
C GLY A 41 2.17 24.71 0.26
N LEU A 42 2.67 23.58 -0.24
CA LEU A 42 1.86 22.45 -0.70
C LEU A 42 1.63 21.44 0.43
N ASP A 43 0.38 21.03 0.60
CA ASP A 43 -0.01 20.01 1.58
C ASP A 43 -0.15 18.63 0.93
N PHE A 44 0.98 17.97 0.69
CA PHE A 44 1.02 16.61 0.14
C PHE A 44 1.17 15.55 1.24
N VAL A 45 0.57 14.36 1.08
CA VAL A 45 0.64 13.29 2.08
C VAL A 45 1.97 12.52 1.99
N ILE A 46 2.73 12.50 3.08
CA ILE A 46 3.90 11.66 3.30
C ILE A 46 3.45 10.35 3.94
N ASN A 47 3.23 9.32 3.12
CA ASN A 47 2.89 7.99 3.61
C ASN A 47 4.17 7.17 3.84
N ALA A 48 4.70 7.23 5.07
CA ALA A 48 5.93 6.55 5.43
C ALA A 48 5.69 5.03 5.55
N ARG A 49 6.37 4.26 4.71
CA ARG A 49 6.27 2.81 4.63
C ARG A 49 7.42 2.14 5.35
N THR A 50 7.11 1.14 6.18
CA THR A 50 8.12 0.18 6.63
C THR A 50 7.98 -1.16 5.93
N CYS A 51 9.08 -1.74 5.47
CA CYS A 51 9.10 -3.01 4.75
C CYS A 51 9.28 -4.22 5.65
N VAL A 52 9.24 -4.08 6.98
CA VAL A 52 9.54 -5.19 7.92
C VAL A 52 8.62 -6.40 7.74
N TYR A 53 7.31 -6.19 7.54
CA TYR A 53 6.35 -7.26 7.24
C TYR A 53 6.45 -7.74 5.79
N TRP A 54 6.65 -6.83 4.85
CA TRP A 54 6.78 -7.14 3.43
C TRP A 54 7.97 -8.06 3.14
N ASN A 55 9.10 -7.77 3.76
CA ASN A 55 10.35 -8.54 3.64
C ASN A 55 10.38 -9.75 4.59
N GLN A 56 9.33 -9.96 5.39
CA GLN A 56 9.20 -11.07 6.35
C GLN A 56 10.41 -11.18 7.29
N LEU A 57 10.88 -10.05 7.80
CA LEU A 57 12.03 -10.00 8.69
C LEU A 57 11.60 -10.40 10.10
N PHE A 58 12.51 -11.07 10.80
CA PHE A 58 12.37 -11.50 12.21
C PHE A 58 11.18 -12.45 12.46
N ASP A 59 11.03 -12.90 13.71
CA ASP A 59 9.79 -13.50 14.22
C ASP A 59 8.70 -12.42 14.42
N GLU A 60 7.45 -12.84 14.63
CA GLU A 60 6.31 -11.91 14.70
C GLU A 60 6.42 -10.89 15.84
N ASP A 61 6.86 -11.30 17.04
CA ASP A 61 6.95 -10.40 18.19
C ASP A 61 8.02 -9.33 17.96
N THR A 62 9.17 -9.74 17.43
CA THR A 62 10.25 -8.81 17.08
C THR A 62 9.83 -7.90 15.92
N ARG A 63 9.14 -8.45 14.91
CA ARG A 63 8.66 -7.72 13.74
C ARG A 63 7.67 -6.62 14.10
N LEU A 64 6.71 -6.89 14.99
CA LEU A 64 5.77 -5.89 15.49
C LEU A 64 6.50 -4.78 16.28
N LYS A 65 7.47 -5.14 17.14
CA LYS A 65 8.28 -4.16 17.88
C LYS A 65 9.03 -3.23 16.92
N VAL A 66 9.66 -3.79 15.89
CA VAL A 66 10.37 -3.00 14.86
C VAL A 66 9.41 -2.11 14.07
N ALA A 67 8.22 -2.62 13.72
CA ALA A 67 7.19 -1.82 13.05
C ALA A 67 6.73 -0.63 13.91
N LEU A 68 6.49 -0.85 15.20
CA LEU A 68 6.11 0.21 16.15
C LEU A 68 7.22 1.23 16.35
N GLU A 69 8.46 0.78 16.58
CA GLU A 69 9.63 1.66 16.73
C GLU A 69 9.77 2.61 15.53
N ARG A 70 9.65 2.05 14.32
CA ARG A 70 9.68 2.83 13.07
C ARG A 70 8.46 3.73 12.92
N GLY A 71 7.26 3.25 13.25
CA GLY A 71 6.03 4.03 13.26
C GLY A 71 6.16 5.30 14.10
N PHE A 72 6.60 5.15 15.36
CA PHE A 72 6.82 6.29 16.27
C PHE A 72 7.91 7.24 15.76
N ALA A 73 9.01 6.70 15.23
CA ALA A 73 10.09 7.51 14.69
C ALA A 73 9.64 8.33 13.47
N TYR A 74 8.82 7.75 12.59
CA TYR A 74 8.33 8.39 11.38
C TYR A 74 7.22 9.41 11.68
N GLU A 75 6.32 9.09 12.62
CA GLU A 75 5.34 10.02 13.17
C GLU A 75 6.04 11.25 13.76
N LYS A 76 7.04 11.05 14.63
CA LYS A 76 7.83 12.14 15.21
C LYS A 76 8.57 12.98 14.16
N ALA A 77 8.97 12.37 13.04
CA ALA A 77 9.61 13.07 11.94
C ALA A 77 8.63 13.90 11.08
N GLY A 78 7.31 13.70 11.24
CA GLY A 78 6.26 14.43 10.54
C GLY A 78 5.57 13.65 9.42
N ALA A 79 5.65 12.32 9.40
CA ALA A 79 4.86 11.52 8.45
C ALA A 79 3.36 11.72 8.70
N ASP A 80 2.57 11.91 7.64
CA ASP A 80 1.12 12.09 7.74
C ASP A 80 0.38 10.75 7.87
N CYS A 81 1.01 9.65 7.44
CA CYS A 81 0.42 8.31 7.42
C CYS A 81 1.52 7.26 7.55
N PHE A 82 1.22 6.15 8.22
CA PHE A 82 2.14 5.02 8.37
C PHE A 82 1.63 3.80 7.60
N PHE A 83 2.47 3.23 6.74
CA PHE A 83 2.12 2.09 5.89
C PHE A 83 2.90 0.84 6.22
N VAL A 84 2.18 -0.23 6.56
CA VAL A 84 2.75 -1.56 6.81
C VAL A 84 2.18 -2.57 5.80
N PRO A 85 2.87 -2.81 4.67
CA PRO A 85 2.48 -3.83 3.71
C PRO A 85 2.98 -5.23 4.11
N GLY A 86 2.27 -6.26 3.64
CA GLY A 86 2.61 -7.66 3.87
C GLY A 86 1.49 -8.40 4.62
N PRO A 87 1.73 -9.66 5.01
CA PRO A 87 0.78 -10.45 5.78
C PRO A 87 0.79 -10.00 7.25
N VAL A 88 0.22 -8.82 7.53
CA VAL A 88 0.13 -8.25 8.88
C VAL A 88 -1.06 -8.89 9.62
N PRO A 89 -0.86 -9.62 10.72
CA PRO A 89 -1.95 -10.21 11.49
C PRO A 89 -2.87 -9.13 12.09
N GLN A 90 -4.16 -9.41 12.26
CA GLN A 90 -5.12 -8.46 12.83
C GLN A 90 -4.70 -7.92 14.21
N ALA A 91 -4.11 -8.75 15.06
CA ALA A 91 -3.58 -8.32 16.36
C ALA A 91 -2.45 -7.28 16.24
N ALA A 92 -1.58 -7.42 15.23
CA ALA A 92 -0.55 -6.44 14.93
C ALA A 92 -1.15 -5.15 14.36
N ILE A 93 -2.16 -5.26 13.48
CA ILE A 93 -2.89 -4.10 12.94
C ILE A 93 -3.51 -3.30 14.08
N GLN A 94 -4.23 -3.96 15.00
CA GLN A 94 -4.84 -3.31 16.17
C GLN A 94 -3.78 -2.60 17.02
N ARG A 95 -2.65 -3.26 17.28
CA ARG A 95 -1.61 -2.66 18.10
C ARG A 95 -1.02 -1.42 17.43
N LEU A 96 -0.81 -1.44 16.12
CA LEU A 96 -0.31 -0.31 15.35
C LEU A 96 -1.28 0.88 15.40
N THR A 97 -2.57 0.64 15.17
CA THR A 97 -3.62 1.68 15.12
C THR A 97 -3.95 2.27 16.49
N GLU A 98 -3.84 1.49 17.57
CA GLU A 98 -4.00 1.98 18.95
C GLU A 98 -2.78 2.77 19.44
N SER A 99 -1.59 2.48 18.90
CA SER A 99 -0.34 3.07 19.38
C SER A 99 0.02 4.38 18.68
N LEU A 100 -0.23 4.50 17.38
CA LEU A 100 0.13 5.66 16.57
C LEU A 100 -1.01 6.67 16.52
N SER A 101 -0.69 7.97 16.55
CA SER A 101 -1.70 9.03 16.40
C SER A 101 -1.97 9.36 14.93
N ILE A 102 -1.08 8.94 14.02
CA ILE A 102 -1.23 9.09 12.58
C ILE A 102 -2.01 7.92 11.94
N PRO A 103 -2.80 8.18 10.88
CA PRO A 103 -3.50 7.16 10.10
C PRO A 103 -2.61 5.97 9.70
N VAL A 104 -3.08 4.74 9.95
CA VAL A 104 -2.43 3.51 9.47
C VAL A 104 -3.03 3.08 8.13
N ASN A 105 -2.13 2.82 7.17
CA ASN A 105 -2.42 2.24 5.87
C ASN A 105 -2.00 0.77 5.85
N ILE A 106 -2.86 -0.09 5.29
CA ILE A 106 -2.60 -1.52 5.06
C ILE A 106 -2.84 -1.83 3.58
N ILE A 107 -2.13 -2.82 3.04
CA ILE A 107 -2.39 -3.34 1.70
C ILE A 107 -3.30 -4.56 1.79
N LEU A 108 -4.40 -4.56 1.03
CA LEU A 108 -5.31 -5.68 0.92
C LEU A 108 -4.55 -6.92 0.41
N ASN A 109 -4.65 -8.00 1.16
CA ASN A 109 -4.07 -9.28 0.83
C ASN A 109 -4.91 -10.41 1.46
N PRO A 110 -4.66 -11.68 1.12
CA PRO A 110 -5.45 -12.80 1.65
C PRO A 110 -5.50 -12.89 3.18
N ALA A 111 -4.54 -12.32 3.91
CA ALA A 111 -4.52 -12.30 5.37
C ALA A 111 -5.28 -11.10 5.99
N SER A 112 -5.77 -10.15 5.19
CA SER A 112 -6.36 -8.90 5.69
C SER A 112 -7.75 -9.05 6.33
N GLY A 113 -8.43 -10.19 6.18
CA GLY A 113 -9.81 -10.37 6.66
C GLY A 113 -10.82 -9.52 5.86
N SER A 114 -11.93 -9.15 6.49
CA SER A 114 -12.96 -8.32 5.86
C SER A 114 -12.60 -6.81 5.93
N ILE A 115 -13.13 -6.00 5.00
CA ILE A 115 -12.96 -4.54 5.05
C ILE A 115 -13.58 -3.96 6.34
N SER A 116 -14.69 -4.54 6.81
CA SER A 116 -15.33 -4.14 8.08
C SER A 116 -14.39 -4.37 9.25
N ASP A 117 -13.73 -5.53 9.29
CA ASP A 117 -12.78 -5.88 10.36
C ASP A 117 -11.64 -4.87 10.39
N LEU A 118 -11.07 -4.53 9.23
CA LEU A 118 -9.98 -3.55 9.14
C LEU A 118 -10.42 -2.16 9.63
N GLN A 119 -11.66 -1.75 9.32
CA GLN A 119 -12.21 -0.48 9.76
C GLN A 119 -12.42 -0.46 11.28
N GLU A 120 -12.94 -1.54 11.87
CA GLU A 120 -13.10 -1.71 13.31
C GLU A 120 -11.75 -1.70 14.05
N LEU A 121 -10.72 -2.28 13.43
CA LEU A 121 -9.34 -2.22 13.92
C LEU A 121 -8.70 -0.84 13.77
N GLY A 122 -9.39 0.16 13.22
CA GLY A 122 -8.90 1.54 13.15
C GLY A 122 -8.06 1.86 11.91
N VAL A 123 -7.96 0.96 10.93
CA VAL A 123 -7.30 1.24 9.65
C VAL A 123 -8.01 2.41 8.95
N LYS A 124 -7.24 3.41 8.53
CA LYS A 124 -7.77 4.62 7.88
C LYS A 124 -7.55 4.65 6.39
N ARG A 125 -6.65 3.80 5.87
CA ARG A 125 -6.39 3.65 4.44
C ARG A 125 -6.16 2.19 4.09
N LEU A 126 -6.83 1.73 3.03
CA LEU A 126 -6.63 0.42 2.44
C LEU A 126 -6.12 0.59 1.01
N SER A 127 -4.94 0.06 0.72
CA SER A 127 -4.33 0.08 -0.61
C SER A 127 -4.53 -1.28 -1.29
N LEU A 128 -4.67 -1.32 -2.62
CA LEU A 128 -4.84 -2.58 -3.37
C LEU A 128 -3.53 -3.10 -4.01
N GLY A 129 -2.49 -2.26 -4.05
CA GLY A 129 -1.24 -2.54 -4.75
C GLY A 129 -1.47 -3.02 -6.18
N SER A 130 -0.79 -4.11 -6.56
CA SER A 130 -0.94 -4.74 -7.88
C SER A 130 -2.15 -5.67 -8.00
N GLY A 131 -3.01 -5.76 -6.97
CA GLY A 131 -4.20 -6.62 -6.96
C GLY A 131 -5.05 -6.51 -8.22
N PRO A 132 -5.55 -5.31 -8.59
CA PRO A 132 -6.42 -5.14 -9.76
C PRO A 132 -5.76 -5.61 -11.07
N VAL A 133 -4.49 -5.24 -11.29
CA VAL A 133 -3.77 -5.63 -12.52
C VAL A 133 -3.55 -7.13 -12.59
N ARG A 134 -3.18 -7.78 -11.46
CA ARG A 134 -3.02 -9.24 -11.42
C ARG A 134 -4.33 -9.96 -11.70
N THR A 135 -5.46 -9.46 -11.18
CA THR A 135 -6.79 -10.02 -11.46
C THR A 135 -7.13 -9.94 -12.95
N ILE A 136 -6.82 -8.81 -13.61
CA ILE A 136 -7.05 -8.65 -15.04
C ILE A 136 -6.14 -9.59 -15.84
N TYR A 137 -4.84 -9.64 -15.51
CA TYR A 137 -3.89 -10.51 -16.21
C TYR A 137 -4.23 -11.99 -16.10
N GLN A 138 -4.74 -12.43 -14.95
CA GLN A 138 -5.23 -13.79 -14.82
C GLN A 138 -6.31 -14.10 -15.88
N GLN A 139 -7.33 -13.24 -16.02
CA GLN A 139 -8.40 -13.44 -17.00
C GLN A 139 -7.89 -13.40 -18.44
N VAL A 140 -6.94 -12.51 -18.75
CA VAL A 140 -6.33 -12.42 -20.08
C VAL A 140 -5.54 -13.69 -20.42
N ILE A 141 -4.79 -14.24 -19.46
CA ILE A 141 -4.03 -15.48 -19.64
C ILE A 141 -4.97 -16.68 -19.86
N GLU A 142 -6.03 -16.81 -19.05
CA GLU A 142 -7.05 -17.85 -19.23
C GLU A 142 -7.70 -17.77 -20.62
N LEU A 143 -8.11 -16.56 -21.03
CA LEU A 143 -8.71 -16.34 -22.35
C LEU A 143 -7.75 -16.69 -23.51
N ALA A 144 -6.46 -16.36 -23.36
CA ALA A 144 -5.45 -16.69 -24.36
C ALA A 144 -5.25 -18.22 -24.48
N GLN A 145 -5.30 -18.94 -23.36
CA GLN A 145 -5.21 -20.41 -23.33
C GLN A 145 -6.44 -21.05 -23.99
N GLU A 146 -7.65 -20.57 -23.70
CA GLU A 146 -8.90 -21.00 -24.37
C GLU A 146 -8.79 -20.80 -25.89
N THR A 147 -8.42 -19.58 -26.31
CA THR A 147 -8.27 -19.21 -27.72
C THR A 147 -7.24 -20.06 -28.45
N ALA A 148 -6.12 -20.41 -27.80
CA ALA A 148 -5.10 -21.29 -28.38
C ALA A 148 -5.62 -22.70 -28.69
N THR A 149 -6.68 -23.13 -28.01
CA THR A 149 -7.40 -24.39 -28.27
C THR A 149 -8.60 -24.24 -29.20
N HIS A 150 -8.77 -23.07 -29.83
CA HIS A 150 -9.91 -22.70 -30.69
C HIS A 150 -11.25 -22.64 -29.96
N ASP A 151 -11.26 -22.45 -28.63
CA ASP A 151 -12.46 -22.08 -27.88
C ASP A 151 -12.60 -20.55 -27.87
N PHE A 152 -13.69 -20.06 -28.47
CA PHE A 152 -14.02 -18.64 -28.58
C PHE A 152 -15.29 -18.26 -27.81
N HIS A 153 -15.89 -19.19 -27.07
CA HIS A 153 -17.20 -19.02 -26.45
C HIS A 153 -17.26 -17.78 -25.53
N ARG A 154 -16.22 -17.56 -24.74
CA ARG A 154 -16.10 -16.40 -23.81
C ARG A 154 -16.07 -15.06 -24.54
N ILE A 155 -15.43 -14.99 -25.71
CA ILE A 155 -15.40 -13.79 -26.57
C ILE A 155 -16.78 -13.55 -27.19
N GLN A 156 -17.38 -14.60 -27.72
CA GLN A 156 -18.69 -14.53 -28.40
C GLN A 156 -19.83 -14.15 -27.45
N GLN A 157 -19.68 -14.43 -26.16
CA GLN A 157 -20.67 -14.11 -25.12
C GLN A 157 -20.29 -12.89 -24.25
N ALA A 158 -19.24 -12.14 -24.61
CA ALA A 158 -18.84 -10.96 -23.86
C ALA A 158 -19.99 -9.93 -23.82
N SER A 159 -20.47 -9.62 -22.62
CA SER A 159 -21.57 -8.66 -22.41
C SER A 159 -21.11 -7.20 -22.39
N PHE A 160 -19.81 -6.95 -22.17
CA PHE A 160 -19.23 -5.61 -22.18
C PHE A 160 -18.98 -5.17 -23.62
N THR A 161 -19.80 -4.24 -24.11
CA THR A 161 -19.79 -3.80 -25.51
C THR A 161 -18.86 -2.60 -25.74
N TYR A 162 -18.58 -2.31 -27.02
CA TYR A 162 -17.87 -1.07 -27.40
C TYR A 162 -18.63 0.19 -26.96
N ASP A 163 -19.96 0.15 -26.99
CA ASP A 163 -20.79 1.26 -26.50
C ASP A 163 -20.67 1.45 -24.99
N ASP A 164 -20.58 0.36 -24.22
CA ASP A 164 -20.31 0.45 -22.78
C ASP A 164 -18.93 1.06 -22.51
N ALA A 165 -17.90 0.66 -23.26
CA ALA A 165 -16.56 1.25 -23.16
C ALA A 165 -16.59 2.76 -23.44
N ASN A 166 -17.28 3.19 -24.50
CA ASN A 166 -17.40 4.60 -24.86
C ASN A 166 -18.07 5.46 -23.77
N ARG A 167 -18.92 4.89 -22.91
CA ARG A 167 -19.55 5.64 -21.80
C ARG A 167 -18.54 6.10 -20.74
N TYR A 168 -17.37 5.47 -20.64
CA TYR A 168 -16.32 5.86 -19.69
C TYR A 168 -15.37 6.96 -20.20
N PHE A 169 -15.44 7.30 -21.49
CA PHE A 169 -14.53 8.26 -22.14
C PHE A 169 -15.27 9.49 -22.74
N ARG A 170 -16.56 9.66 -22.44
CA ARG A 170 -17.34 10.86 -22.75
C ARG A 170 -17.24 11.86 -21.60
#